data_AF-A0AA97KM75-F1
#
_entry.id   AF-A0AA97KM75-F1
#
_cell.length_a   1.000
_cell.length_b   1.000
_cell.length_c   1.000
_cell.angle_alpha   90.00
_cell.angle_beta   90.00
_cell.angle_gamma   90.00
#
_symmetry.space_group_name_H-M   'P 1'
#
loop_
_entity.id
_entity.type
_entity.pdbx_description
1 polymer ?
#
loop_
_entity_poly.entity_id
_entity_poly.type
_entity_poly.pdbx_seq_one_letter_code
_entity_poly.pdbx_strand_id
1 'polypeptide(L)'
;MNRVRMLSLMPVWGSSAGRSSLLARAASKQNLLQLQRRSGLQNSWSVPVRCFQASTTFSSSKIARSVQGDKDRGKSAANRSLTVVEELFEREAKTKATFQQAVDVFCKREIRRRGHVEFIYAALKKMVEFGVEKDINIYNKILDIFPKEVFVPRNFIQRMYNHYPRQQECAVQVLEQMETYGVMPNKETKFLLLQIFGAKSHPMRKYQRIMYWFPKFKHINPYPVPDPLPADAVDLARLSLQRIAADLDARITTYQLPHVEILDSGKVVDYPHIIGIQSPDQRSLLACHNPERPVFVEGPFPLWLKKTCVYYYVLRAELLPLEERKEEVIDPERNFYYPMQLDIDLERDEWEDEEFDIDEVEEGPVFAMCMAGAGDQATLAKWIVGLQETNPVLSQMPVVFRLTPGPRELKSGTDLEENSEEETARSQSVNREA
;
A
#
# COMPACT_ATOMS: atom_id res chain seq x y z
N MET A 1 -69.67 -11.81 44.62
CA MET A 1 -70.35 -13.13 44.55
C MET A 1 -69.46 -14.03 43.70
N ASN A 2 -68.71 -14.95 44.33
CA ASN A 2 -69.01 -16.40 44.36
C ASN A 2 -69.20 -17.00 42.96
N ARG A 3 -68.55 -18.08 42.52
CA ARG A 3 -67.52 -19.00 43.08
C ARG A 3 -67.30 -20.10 42.00
N VAL A 4 -66.17 -20.82 42.08
CA VAL A 4 -66.02 -22.30 41.81
C VAL A 4 -65.88 -22.74 40.32
N ARG A 5 -64.97 -23.64 39.88
CA ARG A 5 -63.87 -24.52 40.41
C ARG A 5 -63.04 -24.95 39.15
N MET A 6 -61.71 -25.03 39.11
CA MET A 6 -60.70 -25.86 39.81
C MET A 6 -60.62 -27.34 39.36
N LEU A 7 -59.41 -27.78 38.93
CA LEU A 7 -58.71 -29.08 39.12
C LEU A 7 -57.39 -29.01 38.30
N SER A 8 -56.20 -28.74 38.89
CA SER A 8 -55.25 -29.63 39.64
C SER A 8 -54.53 -30.64 38.71
N LEU A 9 -53.19 -30.78 38.67
CA LEU A 9 -52.32 -31.24 39.76
C LEU A 9 -50.82 -31.00 39.45
N MET A 10 -50.06 -30.60 40.48
CA MET A 10 -48.63 -30.90 40.67
C MET A 10 -48.47 -32.18 41.53
N PRO A 11 -47.25 -32.71 41.69
CA PRO A 11 -46.55 -32.65 42.99
C PRO A 11 -45.06 -32.24 42.80
N VAL A 12 -44.37 -31.45 43.63
CA VAL A 12 -44.07 -31.39 45.09
C VAL A 12 -43.02 -32.41 45.59
N TRP A 13 -41.81 -31.87 45.78
CA TRP A 13 -40.79 -31.99 46.86
C TRP A 13 -40.06 -33.31 47.21
N GLY A 14 -38.75 -33.16 47.49
CA GLY A 14 -38.03 -34.01 48.46
C GLY A 14 -36.50 -33.92 48.39
N SER A 15 -35.89 -33.14 49.27
CA SER A 15 -34.45 -33.20 49.60
C SER A 15 -34.13 -34.38 50.53
N SER A 16 -33.04 -35.12 50.31
CA SER A 16 -32.29 -35.77 51.41
C SER A 16 -30.87 -36.18 50.98
N ALA A 17 -29.93 -35.93 51.89
CA ALA A 17 -28.50 -36.22 51.81
C ALA A 17 -28.15 -37.71 52.03
N GLY A 18 -26.97 -38.12 51.54
CA GLY A 18 -26.04 -38.94 52.33
C GLY A 18 -25.56 -40.27 51.76
N ARG A 19 -24.22 -40.38 51.68
CA ARG A 19 -23.34 -41.57 51.80
C ARG A 19 -23.20 -42.45 50.54
N SER A 20 -22.09 -42.33 49.78
CA SER A 20 -20.72 -42.83 50.03
C SER A 20 -20.46 -44.23 49.46
N SER A 21 -19.57 -44.32 48.48
CA SER A 21 -18.71 -45.48 48.28
C SER A 21 -17.34 -45.00 47.78
N LEU A 22 -16.36 -45.11 48.68
CA LEU A 22 -14.94 -44.96 48.45
C LEU A 22 -14.44 -46.09 47.53
N LEU A 23 -13.59 -45.76 46.56
CA LEU A 23 -12.44 -46.59 46.22
C LEU A 23 -11.24 -45.69 45.94
N ALA A 24 -10.28 -45.75 46.86
CA ALA A 24 -8.98 -45.11 46.77
C ALA A 24 -7.97 -46.06 46.12
N ARG A 25 -7.12 -45.52 45.23
CA ARG A 25 -5.70 -45.85 44.94
C ARG A 25 -5.38 -45.28 43.55
N ALA A 26 -4.25 -44.64 43.27
CA ALA A 26 -3.06 -44.37 44.05
C ALA A 26 -2.32 -43.18 43.42
N ALA A 27 -1.64 -42.39 44.24
CA ALA A 27 -0.68 -41.40 43.81
C ALA A 27 0.49 -42.07 43.07
N SER A 28 0.87 -41.52 41.92
CA SER A 28 2.21 -41.70 41.37
C SER A 28 2.82 -40.33 41.11
N LYS A 29 4.02 -40.17 41.64
CA LYS A 29 4.82 -38.96 41.73
C LYS A 29 5.32 -38.53 40.35
N GLN A 30 4.73 -37.50 39.76
CA GLN A 30 5.41 -36.65 38.76
C GLN A 30 4.97 -35.17 38.91
N ASN A 31 4.89 -34.69 40.16
CA ASN A 31 4.93 -33.26 40.46
C ASN A 31 6.38 -32.90 40.79
N LEU A 32 7.14 -32.46 39.78
CA LEU A 32 8.34 -31.61 39.94
C LEU A 32 8.91 -31.05 38.62
N LEU A 33 8.13 -31.03 37.52
CA LEU A 33 8.55 -30.41 36.25
C LEU A 33 7.43 -29.59 35.56
N GLN A 34 6.45 -29.09 36.32
CA GLN A 34 5.37 -28.21 35.79
C GLN A 34 5.43 -26.77 36.33
N LEU A 35 6.56 -26.34 36.91
CA LEU A 35 6.79 -24.95 37.32
C LEU A 35 7.64 -24.16 36.31
N GLN A 36 7.68 -24.59 35.05
CA GLN A 36 8.54 -23.99 34.04
C GLN A 36 7.87 -24.03 32.65
N ARG A 37 6.68 -23.44 32.51
CA ARG A 37 6.12 -23.10 31.20
C ARG A 37 5.49 -21.72 31.22
N ARG A 38 6.32 -20.77 30.77
CA ARG A 38 6.01 -19.60 29.93
C ARG A 38 4.62 -19.00 30.12
N SER A 39 4.56 -17.95 30.93
CA SER A 39 3.59 -16.86 30.78
C SER A 39 3.80 -16.22 29.40
N GLY A 40 2.92 -16.53 28.45
CA GLY A 40 2.84 -15.84 27.17
C GLY A 40 2.32 -14.43 27.41
N LEU A 41 3.18 -13.45 27.18
CA LEU A 41 2.87 -12.03 27.29
C LEU A 41 2.11 -11.61 26.04
N GLN A 42 0.87 -11.17 26.23
CA GLN A 42 0.02 -10.64 25.17
C GLN A 42 0.38 -9.17 24.92
N ASN A 43 0.67 -8.88 23.65
CA ASN A 43 0.99 -7.56 23.16
C ASN A 43 -0.15 -6.57 23.41
N SER A 44 0.25 -5.42 23.98
CA SER A 44 -0.53 -4.19 24.07
C SER A 44 -1.09 -3.78 22.71
N TRP A 45 -2.26 -3.14 22.73
CA TRP A 45 -3.01 -2.68 21.57
C TRP A 45 -2.22 -1.65 20.76
N SER A 46 -1.35 -2.12 19.88
CA SER A 46 -1.00 -1.41 18.67
C SER A 46 -2.21 -1.51 17.75
N VAL A 47 -2.77 -0.36 17.36
CA VAL A 47 -3.64 -0.30 16.19
C VAL A 47 -2.88 -1.01 15.07
N PRO A 48 -3.42 -2.07 14.46
CA PRO A 48 -2.67 -2.78 13.43
C PRO A 48 -2.46 -1.79 12.28
N VAL A 49 -1.25 -1.25 12.19
CA VAL A 49 -0.74 -0.65 10.97
C VAL A 49 -0.74 -1.81 9.99
N ARG A 50 -1.81 -1.88 9.19
CA ARG A 50 -1.90 -2.84 8.09
C ARG A 50 -0.75 -2.53 7.16
N CYS A 51 0.34 -3.26 7.31
CA CYS A 51 1.46 -3.22 6.41
C CYS A 51 0.95 -3.79 5.08
N PHE A 52 0.79 -2.93 4.09
CA PHE A 52 0.54 -3.38 2.73
C PHE A 52 1.86 -3.94 2.20
N GLN A 53 2.01 -5.26 2.25
CA GLN A 53 3.08 -5.91 1.49
C GLN A 53 2.83 -5.67 0.00
N ALA A 54 3.70 -4.86 -0.61
CA ALA A 54 3.91 -4.89 -2.05
C ALA A 54 4.76 -6.12 -2.35
N SER A 55 4.12 -7.23 -2.70
CA SER A 55 4.83 -8.40 -3.20
C SER A 55 5.48 -8.05 -4.54
N THR A 56 6.81 -7.98 -4.57
CA THR A 56 7.61 -8.00 -5.80
C THR A 56 7.67 -9.43 -6.35
N THR A 57 6.51 -10.00 -6.68
CA THR A 57 6.45 -11.15 -7.58
C THR A 57 5.99 -10.64 -8.93
N PHE A 58 6.96 -10.25 -9.75
CA PHE A 58 6.77 -10.13 -11.19
C PHE A 58 6.35 -11.51 -11.68
N SER A 59 5.04 -11.73 -11.81
CA SER A 59 4.50 -12.93 -12.42
C SER A 59 4.88 -12.92 -13.90
N SER A 60 6.04 -13.48 -14.20
CA SER A 60 6.43 -13.86 -15.56
C SER A 60 5.52 -15.02 -15.98
N SER A 61 4.31 -14.70 -16.41
CA SER A 61 3.47 -15.65 -17.12
C SER A 61 4.13 -15.89 -18.48
N LYS A 62 4.98 -16.92 -18.55
CA LYS A 62 5.38 -17.53 -19.82
C LYS A 62 4.11 -17.90 -20.56
N ILE A 63 3.89 -17.23 -21.68
CA ILE A 63 2.82 -17.49 -22.64
C ILE A 63 2.86 -18.98 -23.01
N ALA A 64 1.85 -19.73 -22.58
CA ALA A 64 1.66 -21.10 -23.01
C ALA A 64 1.46 -21.11 -24.54
N ARG A 65 2.35 -21.83 -25.25
CA ARG A 65 2.26 -22.07 -26.70
C ARG A 65 0.91 -22.71 -27.02
N SER A 66 0.07 -21.99 -27.76
CA SER A 66 -1.15 -22.56 -28.33
C SER A 66 -0.76 -23.57 -29.42
N VAL A 67 -1.27 -24.79 -29.30
CA VAL A 67 -1.20 -25.85 -30.31
C VAL A 67 -1.65 -25.31 -31.68
N GLN A 68 -0.83 -25.56 -32.69
CA GLN A 68 -0.99 -25.14 -34.06
C GLN A 68 -2.13 -25.94 -34.71
N GLY A 69 -3.28 -25.31 -34.89
CA GLY A 69 -4.41 -25.87 -35.62
C GLY A 69 -5.31 -24.75 -36.11
N ASP A 70 -5.26 -24.50 -37.42
CA ASP A 70 -6.22 -23.70 -38.20
C ASP A 70 -6.37 -22.19 -37.87
N LYS A 71 -5.25 -21.44 -37.92
CA LYS A 71 -5.16 -20.02 -37.48
C LYS A 71 -4.99 -18.96 -38.58
N ASP A 72 -4.92 -19.31 -39.86
CA ASP A 72 -4.49 -18.33 -40.88
C ASP A 72 -5.62 -17.50 -41.49
N ARG A 73 -6.88 -17.97 -41.51
CA ARG A 73 -8.01 -17.16 -42.02
C ARG A 73 -8.53 -16.13 -41.01
N GLY A 74 -8.44 -16.41 -39.70
CA GLY A 74 -8.93 -15.51 -38.65
C GLY A 74 -8.00 -14.34 -38.33
N LYS A 75 -6.68 -14.53 -38.47
CA LYS A 75 -5.68 -13.48 -38.18
C LYS A 75 -5.71 -12.32 -39.18
N SER A 76 -5.97 -12.59 -40.47
CA SER A 76 -6.06 -11.53 -41.48
C SER A 76 -7.27 -10.62 -41.28
N ALA A 77 -8.41 -11.18 -40.85
CA ALA A 77 -9.61 -10.39 -40.57
C ALA A 77 -9.50 -9.59 -39.28
N ALA A 78 -8.92 -10.17 -38.22
CA ALA A 78 -8.63 -9.46 -36.96
C ALA A 78 -7.59 -8.34 -37.15
N ASN A 79 -6.56 -8.57 -37.96
CA ASN A 79 -5.60 -7.52 -38.29
C ASN A 79 -6.23 -6.38 -39.11
N ARG A 80 -7.16 -6.70 -40.03
CA ARG A 80 -7.91 -5.67 -40.77
C ARG A 80 -8.90 -4.90 -39.90
N SER A 81 -9.57 -5.55 -38.94
CA SER A 81 -10.42 -4.83 -37.99
C SER A 81 -9.59 -3.92 -37.09
N LEU A 82 -8.44 -4.39 -36.59
CA LEU A 82 -7.53 -3.58 -35.78
C LEU A 82 -7.00 -2.35 -36.52
N THR A 83 -6.59 -2.48 -37.79
CA THR A 83 -6.15 -1.31 -38.59
C THR A 83 -7.26 -0.29 -38.80
N VAL A 84 -8.51 -0.73 -39.03
CA VAL A 84 -9.66 0.19 -39.18
C VAL A 84 -9.99 0.89 -37.85
N VAL A 85 -9.75 0.22 -36.72
CA VAL A 85 -9.94 0.80 -35.39
C VAL A 85 -8.86 1.84 -35.09
N GLU A 86 -7.61 1.58 -35.45
CA GLU A 86 -6.51 2.53 -35.27
C GLU A 86 -6.69 3.79 -36.15
N GLU A 87 -7.11 3.62 -37.40
CA GLU A 87 -7.43 4.73 -38.31
C GLU A 87 -8.54 5.66 -37.78
N LEU A 88 -9.48 5.15 -36.96
CA LEU A 88 -10.52 5.98 -36.34
C LEU A 88 -9.97 6.96 -35.29
N PHE A 89 -8.85 6.61 -34.65
CA PHE A 89 -8.21 7.41 -33.61
C PHE A 89 -7.03 8.26 -34.13
N GLU A 90 -6.61 8.11 -35.39
CA GLU A 90 -5.50 8.87 -35.99
C GLU A 90 -5.90 10.25 -36.55
N ARG A 91 -7.16 10.68 -36.38
CA ARG A 91 -7.63 12.00 -36.87
C ARG A 91 -7.02 13.17 -36.09
N GLU A 92 -6.77 14.26 -36.80
CA GLU A 92 -5.76 15.31 -36.50
C GLU A 92 -5.88 16.05 -35.14
N ALA A 93 -7.06 16.12 -34.53
CA ALA A 93 -7.24 16.81 -33.24
C ALA A 93 -7.53 15.81 -32.11
N LYS A 94 -6.57 15.61 -31.20
CA LYS A 94 -6.71 14.74 -30.01
C LYS A 94 -7.48 15.46 -28.91
N THR A 95 -8.81 15.53 -29.03
CA THR A 95 -9.68 16.18 -28.06
C THR A 95 -10.73 15.23 -27.52
N LYS A 96 -11.33 15.56 -26.38
CA LYS A 96 -12.46 14.82 -25.81
C LYS A 96 -13.59 14.58 -26.82
N ALA A 97 -13.90 15.59 -27.64
CA ALA A 97 -15.00 15.52 -28.61
C ALA A 97 -14.69 14.54 -29.75
N THR A 98 -13.44 14.51 -30.24
CA THR A 98 -13.04 13.56 -31.29
C THR A 98 -13.03 12.13 -30.80
N PHE A 99 -12.62 11.89 -29.55
CA PHE A 99 -12.73 10.55 -28.94
C PHE A 99 -14.19 10.09 -28.84
N GLN A 100 -15.09 10.95 -28.36
CA GLN A 100 -16.52 10.62 -28.30
C GLN A 100 -17.09 10.36 -29.69
N GLN A 101 -16.72 11.17 -30.68
CA GLN A 101 -17.15 10.98 -32.06
C GLN A 101 -16.66 9.64 -32.62
N ALA A 102 -15.42 9.21 -32.32
CA ALA A 102 -14.88 7.93 -32.75
C ALA A 102 -15.70 6.75 -32.20
N VAL A 103 -16.06 6.80 -30.90
CA VAL A 103 -16.94 5.80 -30.26
C VAL A 103 -18.34 5.80 -30.90
N ASP A 104 -18.91 6.98 -31.15
CA ASP A 104 -20.24 7.11 -31.78
C ASP A 104 -20.23 6.59 -33.23
N VAL A 105 -19.15 6.83 -33.97
CA VAL A 105 -18.95 6.31 -35.34
C VAL A 105 -18.88 4.80 -35.34
N PHE A 106 -18.16 4.19 -34.39
CA PHE A 106 -18.11 2.74 -34.25
C PHE A 106 -19.51 2.15 -33.97
N CYS A 107 -20.26 2.75 -33.04
CA CYS A 107 -21.62 2.33 -32.71
C CYS A 107 -22.59 2.42 -33.91
N LYS A 108 -22.40 3.41 -34.79
CA LYS A 108 -23.21 3.60 -36.01
C LYS A 108 -22.81 2.64 -37.15
N ARG A 109 -21.51 2.38 -37.34
CA ARG A 109 -21.00 1.52 -38.41
C ARG A 109 -21.30 0.04 -38.15
N GLU A 110 -21.22 -0.39 -36.90
CA GLU A 110 -21.34 -1.78 -36.52
C GLU A 110 -22.60 -2.10 -35.73
N ILE A 111 -23.73 -2.23 -36.43
CA ILE A 111 -25.03 -2.59 -35.83
C ILE A 111 -24.94 -3.93 -35.06
N ARG A 112 -24.10 -4.86 -35.54
CA ARG A 112 -23.86 -6.17 -34.91
C ARG A 112 -22.75 -6.17 -33.86
N ARG A 113 -22.10 -5.01 -33.62
CA ARG A 113 -21.03 -4.83 -32.62
C ARG A 113 -19.96 -5.94 -32.71
N ARG A 114 -19.48 -6.26 -33.91
CA ARG A 114 -18.41 -7.25 -34.09
C ARG A 114 -17.09 -6.59 -33.68
N GLY A 115 -16.11 -7.37 -33.23
CA GLY A 115 -14.82 -6.80 -32.79
C GLY A 115 -14.88 -5.81 -31.61
N HIS A 116 -16.00 -5.68 -30.88
CA HIS A 116 -16.13 -4.72 -29.78
C HIS A 116 -15.03 -4.85 -28.71
N VAL A 117 -14.58 -6.07 -28.43
CA VAL A 117 -13.47 -6.31 -27.48
C VAL A 117 -12.17 -5.67 -27.97
N GLU A 118 -11.84 -5.83 -29.24
CA GLU A 118 -10.64 -5.26 -29.85
C GLU A 118 -10.72 -3.73 -29.87
N PHE A 119 -11.88 -3.19 -30.24
CA PHE A 119 -12.14 -1.75 -30.20
C PHE A 119 -11.97 -1.18 -28.80
N ILE A 120 -12.54 -1.82 -27.78
CA ILE A 120 -12.42 -1.37 -26.39
C ILE A 120 -10.95 -1.35 -25.97
N TYR A 121 -10.18 -2.41 -26.22
CA TYR A 121 -8.76 -2.42 -25.88
C TYR A 121 -7.96 -1.32 -26.59
N ALA A 122 -8.23 -1.06 -27.86
CA ALA A 122 -7.61 0.06 -28.58
C ALA A 122 -8.01 1.42 -27.99
N ALA A 123 -9.31 1.59 -27.70
CA ALA A 123 -9.84 2.81 -27.09
C ALA A 123 -9.19 3.08 -25.72
N LEU A 124 -9.10 2.07 -24.85
CA LEU A 124 -8.49 2.16 -23.52
C LEU A 124 -7.02 2.61 -23.58
N LYS A 125 -6.23 2.10 -24.54
CA LYS A 125 -4.84 2.54 -24.78
C LYS A 125 -4.75 3.99 -25.22
N LYS A 126 -5.67 4.42 -26.10
CA LYS A 126 -5.69 5.77 -26.64
C LYS A 126 -6.25 6.81 -25.65
N MET A 127 -6.98 6.43 -24.60
CA MET A 127 -7.58 7.40 -23.66
C MET A 127 -6.59 8.44 -23.10
N VAL A 128 -5.35 8.03 -22.81
CA VAL A 128 -4.29 8.91 -22.30
C VAL A 128 -3.86 9.96 -23.34
N GLU A 129 -3.81 9.58 -24.62
CA GLU A 129 -3.44 10.50 -25.70
C GLU A 129 -4.49 11.59 -25.94
N PHE A 130 -5.75 11.31 -25.61
CA PHE A 130 -6.88 12.24 -25.76
C PHE A 130 -7.21 13.00 -24.47
N GLY A 131 -6.52 12.72 -23.35
CA GLY A 131 -6.76 13.36 -22.05
C GLY A 131 -8.13 13.04 -21.44
N VAL A 132 -8.69 11.86 -21.75
CA VAL A 132 -10.04 11.44 -21.33
C VAL A 132 -10.04 10.38 -20.23
N GLU A 133 -8.87 10.02 -19.70
CA GLU A 133 -8.67 8.96 -18.71
C GLU A 133 -9.34 9.21 -17.35
N LYS A 134 -9.71 10.46 -17.05
CA LYS A 134 -10.41 10.82 -15.80
C LYS A 134 -11.93 10.98 -15.98
N ASP A 135 -12.48 10.85 -17.19
CA ASP A 135 -13.92 11.10 -17.44
C ASP A 135 -14.77 9.83 -17.38
N ILE A 136 -15.62 9.77 -16.36
CA ILE A 136 -16.57 8.67 -16.15
C ILE A 136 -17.56 8.48 -17.30
N ASN A 137 -17.97 9.56 -17.96
CA ASN A 137 -18.96 9.49 -19.04
C ASN A 137 -18.40 8.70 -20.23
N ILE A 138 -17.10 8.80 -20.45
CA ILE A 138 -16.41 8.12 -21.54
C ILE A 138 -16.28 6.63 -21.22
N TYR A 139 -15.96 6.27 -19.98
CA TYR A 139 -16.00 4.87 -19.54
C TYR A 139 -17.41 4.27 -19.67
N ASN A 140 -18.46 4.99 -19.29
CA ASN A 140 -19.85 4.54 -19.47
C ASN A 140 -20.19 4.33 -20.95
N LYS A 141 -19.73 5.23 -21.85
CA LYS A 141 -19.89 5.06 -23.30
C LYS A 141 -19.13 3.83 -23.83
N ILE A 142 -17.91 3.58 -23.36
CA ILE A 142 -17.11 2.41 -23.73
C ILE A 142 -17.82 1.11 -23.28
N LEU A 143 -18.39 1.08 -22.08
CA LEU A 143 -19.16 -0.06 -21.59
C LEU A 143 -20.45 -0.26 -22.39
N ASP A 144 -21.11 0.80 -22.86
CA ASP A 144 -22.33 0.70 -23.67
C ASP A 144 -22.10 0.07 -25.06
N ILE A 145 -20.84 -0.09 -25.49
CA ILE A 145 -20.47 -0.79 -26.74
C ILE A 145 -20.79 -2.29 -26.63
N PHE A 146 -20.73 -2.89 -25.44
CA PHE A 146 -21.07 -4.30 -25.26
C PHE A 146 -22.56 -4.55 -25.55
N PRO A 147 -22.92 -5.59 -26.32
CA PRO A 147 -24.32 -5.92 -26.56
C PRO A 147 -25.05 -6.24 -25.25
N LYS A 148 -26.21 -5.58 -25.04
CA LYS A 148 -27.02 -5.71 -23.83
C LYS A 148 -27.75 -7.06 -23.82
N GLU A 149 -27.91 -7.64 -22.64
CA GLU A 149 -28.66 -8.89 -22.36
C GLU A 149 -28.13 -10.17 -23.03
N VAL A 150 -27.09 -10.09 -23.85
CA VAL A 150 -26.49 -11.25 -24.55
C VAL A 150 -25.62 -12.08 -23.61
N PHE A 151 -24.90 -11.45 -22.68
CA PHE A 151 -23.93 -12.14 -21.81
C PHE A 151 -24.47 -12.46 -20.42
N VAL A 152 -25.77 -12.32 -20.20
CA VAL A 152 -26.41 -12.62 -18.91
C VAL A 152 -26.59 -14.14 -18.77
N PRO A 153 -25.98 -14.78 -17.75
CA PRO A 153 -26.11 -16.22 -17.56
C PRO A 153 -27.54 -16.58 -17.16
N ARG A 154 -28.19 -17.46 -17.94
CA ARG A 154 -29.58 -17.91 -17.71
C ARG A 154 -29.63 -19.12 -16.79
N ASN A 155 -28.64 -20.01 -16.90
CA ASN A 155 -28.63 -21.29 -16.18
C ASN A 155 -27.62 -21.32 -15.03
N PHE A 156 -27.84 -22.20 -14.05
CA PHE A 156 -26.91 -22.41 -12.93
C PHE A 156 -25.52 -22.85 -13.39
N ILE A 157 -25.43 -23.72 -14.39
CA ILE A 157 -24.16 -24.19 -14.99
C ILE A 157 -23.41 -23.01 -15.64
N GLN A 158 -24.10 -22.13 -16.38
CA GLN A 158 -23.51 -20.92 -16.96
C GLN A 158 -23.09 -19.89 -15.91
N ARG A 159 -23.63 -19.98 -14.69
CA ARG A 159 -23.19 -19.16 -13.57
C ARG A 159 -21.98 -19.75 -12.88
N MET A 160 -21.88 -21.08 -12.83
CA MET A 160 -20.71 -21.78 -12.29
C MET A 160 -19.50 -21.67 -13.22
N TYR A 161 -19.70 -21.83 -14.52
CA TYR A 161 -18.64 -21.70 -15.53
C TYR A 161 -18.64 -20.27 -16.09
N ASN A 162 -17.48 -19.62 -16.14
CA ASN A 162 -17.31 -18.24 -16.62
C ASN A 162 -17.95 -18.01 -18.01
N HIS A 163 -19.20 -17.51 -18.03
CA HIS A 163 -19.96 -17.28 -19.26
C HIS A 163 -19.36 -16.11 -20.06
N TYR A 164 -18.88 -16.34 -21.28
CA TYR A 164 -18.17 -15.34 -22.10
C TYR A 164 -16.94 -14.73 -21.39
N PRO A 165 -15.89 -15.53 -21.14
CA PRO A 165 -14.76 -15.12 -20.30
C PRO A 165 -13.99 -13.94 -20.90
N ARG A 166 -13.77 -13.90 -22.22
CA ARG A 166 -13.03 -12.82 -22.89
C ARG A 166 -13.71 -11.46 -22.76
N GLN A 167 -15.03 -11.42 -22.85
CA GLN A 167 -15.82 -10.19 -22.74
C GLN A 167 -15.87 -9.71 -21.29
N GLN A 168 -16.02 -10.63 -20.34
CA GLN A 168 -15.95 -10.30 -18.91
C GLN A 168 -14.57 -9.75 -18.52
N GLU A 169 -13.50 -10.36 -19.01
CA GLU A 169 -12.12 -9.89 -18.78
C GLU A 169 -11.92 -8.48 -19.35
N CYS A 170 -12.40 -8.22 -20.58
CA CYS A 170 -12.34 -6.89 -21.19
C CYS A 170 -13.08 -5.83 -20.33
N ALA A 171 -14.28 -6.14 -19.84
CA ALA A 171 -15.02 -5.24 -18.95
C ALA A 171 -14.34 -5.07 -17.58
N VAL A 172 -13.67 -6.10 -17.05
CA VAL A 172 -12.85 -5.99 -15.84
C VAL A 172 -11.67 -5.04 -16.09
N GLN A 173 -11.00 -5.13 -17.24
CA GLN A 173 -9.91 -4.21 -17.60
C GLN A 173 -10.37 -2.75 -17.71
N VAL A 174 -11.58 -2.50 -18.21
CA VAL A 174 -12.19 -1.15 -18.18
C VAL A 174 -12.28 -0.64 -16.73
N LEU A 175 -12.80 -1.46 -15.81
CA LEU A 175 -12.93 -1.11 -14.39
C LEU A 175 -11.57 -1.00 -13.68
N GLU A 176 -10.57 -1.79 -14.07
CA GLU A 176 -9.19 -1.69 -13.57
C GLU A 176 -8.51 -0.40 -14.00
N GLN A 177 -8.75 0.04 -15.25
CA GLN A 177 -8.26 1.32 -15.70
C GLN A 177 -8.93 2.47 -14.93
N MET A 178 -10.25 2.39 -14.69
CA MET A 178 -10.95 3.35 -13.82
C MET A 178 -10.33 3.40 -12.42
N GLU A 179 -10.02 2.24 -11.83
CA GLU A 179 -9.31 2.15 -10.55
C GLU A 179 -7.92 2.79 -10.59
N THR A 180 -7.15 2.53 -11.64
CA THR A 180 -5.78 3.05 -11.82
C THR A 180 -5.75 4.58 -11.89
N TYR A 181 -6.75 5.19 -12.54
CA TYR A 181 -6.88 6.65 -12.63
C TYR A 181 -7.72 7.27 -11.50
N GLY A 182 -8.20 6.45 -10.55
CA GLY A 182 -9.02 6.93 -9.42
C GLY A 182 -10.43 7.39 -9.80
N VAL A 183 -10.97 6.94 -10.94
CA VAL A 183 -12.32 7.27 -11.39
C VAL A 183 -13.31 6.32 -10.72
N MET A 184 -14.22 6.89 -9.91
CA MET A 184 -15.21 6.09 -9.18
C MET A 184 -16.42 5.78 -10.06
N PRO A 185 -16.75 4.50 -10.36
CA PRO A 185 -17.93 4.16 -11.16
C PRO A 185 -19.26 4.61 -10.53
N ASN A 186 -20.22 5.02 -11.37
CA ASN A 186 -21.49 5.62 -10.96
C ASN A 186 -22.66 4.63 -11.01
N LYS A 187 -23.87 5.13 -10.75
CA LYS A 187 -25.11 4.35 -10.85
C LYS A 187 -25.36 3.83 -12.28
N GLU A 188 -24.96 4.59 -13.30
CA GLU A 188 -25.10 4.19 -14.70
C GLU A 188 -24.14 3.05 -15.04
N THR A 189 -22.89 3.10 -14.57
CA THR A 189 -21.91 2.02 -14.71
C THR A 189 -22.48 0.72 -14.14
N LYS A 190 -23.08 0.79 -12.94
CA LYS A 190 -23.76 -0.36 -12.33
C LYS A 190 -24.89 -0.89 -13.21
N PHE A 191 -25.74 0.00 -13.73
CA PHE A 191 -26.87 -0.37 -14.57
C PHE A 191 -26.40 -1.05 -15.86
N LEU A 192 -25.40 -0.50 -16.54
CA LEU A 192 -24.80 -1.10 -17.74
C LEU A 192 -24.25 -2.49 -17.44
N LEU A 193 -23.45 -2.65 -16.39
CA LEU A 193 -22.88 -3.95 -16.03
C LEU A 193 -23.95 -4.99 -15.68
N LEU A 194 -25.04 -4.58 -15.03
CA LEU A 194 -26.19 -5.45 -14.75
C LEU A 194 -26.88 -5.89 -16.04
N GLN A 195 -27.13 -4.98 -16.98
CA GLN A 195 -27.78 -5.29 -18.25
C GLN A 195 -26.91 -6.14 -19.18
N ILE A 196 -25.60 -5.91 -19.20
CA ILE A 196 -24.67 -6.58 -20.11
C ILE A 196 -24.32 -7.98 -19.60
N PHE A 197 -23.86 -8.11 -18.35
CA PHE A 197 -23.29 -9.35 -17.80
C PHE A 197 -24.11 -9.97 -16.65
N GLY A 198 -25.01 -9.21 -16.03
CA GLY A 198 -25.82 -9.67 -14.89
C GLY A 198 -25.15 -9.52 -13.53
N ALA A 199 -25.95 -9.71 -12.47
CA ALA A 199 -25.58 -9.40 -11.08
C ALA A 199 -24.46 -10.27 -10.48
N LYS A 200 -24.25 -11.48 -11.00
CA LYS A 200 -23.26 -12.45 -10.46
C LYS A 200 -22.01 -12.57 -11.35
N SER A 201 -21.79 -11.62 -12.25
CA SER A 201 -20.65 -11.59 -13.18
C SER A 201 -19.36 -11.06 -12.53
N HIS A 202 -18.20 -11.36 -13.11
CA HIS A 202 -16.91 -10.85 -12.63
C HIS A 202 -16.80 -9.32 -12.70
N PRO A 203 -17.25 -8.64 -13.79
CA PRO A 203 -17.29 -7.18 -13.83
C PRO A 203 -18.14 -6.58 -12.69
N MET A 204 -19.28 -7.18 -12.36
CA MET A 204 -20.12 -6.73 -11.24
C MET A 204 -19.40 -6.90 -9.89
N ARG A 205 -18.71 -8.03 -9.68
CA ARG A 205 -17.89 -8.24 -8.47
C ARG A 205 -16.73 -7.26 -8.37
N LYS A 206 -16.09 -6.91 -9.49
CA LYS A 206 -15.05 -5.86 -9.53
C LYS A 206 -15.63 -4.50 -9.14
N TYR A 207 -16.76 -4.10 -9.74
CA TYR A 207 -17.48 -2.88 -9.37
C TYR A 207 -17.83 -2.83 -7.88
N GLN A 208 -18.36 -3.93 -7.33
CA GLN A 208 -18.69 -4.06 -5.91
C GLN A 208 -17.44 -3.90 -5.02
N ARG A 209 -16.31 -4.50 -5.40
CA ARG A 209 -15.04 -4.36 -4.67
C ARG A 209 -14.55 -2.91 -4.66
N ILE A 210 -14.59 -2.22 -5.80
CA ILE A 210 -14.20 -0.80 -5.87
C ILE A 210 -15.14 0.04 -4.98
N MET A 211 -16.46 -0.11 -5.13
CA MET A 211 -17.46 0.61 -4.32
C MET A 211 -17.38 0.31 -2.81
N TYR A 212 -16.90 -0.86 -2.41
CA TYR A 212 -16.78 -1.24 -1.01
C TYR A 212 -15.47 -0.74 -0.40
N TRP A 213 -14.34 -0.93 -1.09
CA TRP A 213 -13.02 -0.65 -0.54
C TRP A 213 -12.59 0.81 -0.70
N PHE A 214 -12.86 1.45 -1.83
CA PHE A 214 -12.32 2.79 -2.10
C PHE A 214 -12.84 3.85 -1.12
N PRO A 215 -14.15 3.90 -0.79
CA PRO A 215 -14.64 4.85 0.22
C PRO A 215 -14.02 4.61 1.60
N LYS A 216 -13.72 3.36 1.95
CA LYS A 216 -13.09 3.01 3.23
C LYS A 216 -11.62 3.45 3.27
N PHE A 217 -10.90 3.32 2.16
CA PHE A 217 -9.48 3.68 2.09
C PHE A 217 -9.22 5.18 1.85
N LYS A 218 -10.20 5.92 1.31
CA LYS A 218 -10.03 7.33 0.88
C LYS A 218 -9.54 8.26 1.99
N HIS A 219 -9.94 8.02 3.24
CA HIS A 219 -9.67 8.89 4.38
C HIS A 219 -8.99 8.16 5.54
N ILE A 220 -8.31 7.03 5.28
CA ILE A 220 -7.55 6.33 6.34
C ILE A 220 -6.38 7.17 6.82
N ASN A 221 -5.66 7.79 5.89
CA ASN A 221 -4.61 8.71 6.27
C ASN A 221 -5.23 10.09 6.55
N PRO A 222 -4.93 10.71 7.71
CA PRO A 222 -5.44 12.04 8.08
C PRO A 222 -4.96 13.13 7.12
N TYR A 223 -3.85 12.92 6.42
CA TYR A 223 -3.24 13.86 5.48
C TYR A 223 -3.54 13.47 4.03
N PRO A 224 -4.57 14.07 3.39
CA PRO A 224 -4.90 13.79 2.00
C PRO A 224 -3.86 14.36 1.04
N VAL A 225 -3.64 13.69 -0.09
CA VAL A 225 -2.69 14.13 -1.12
C VAL A 225 -3.37 15.08 -2.12
N PRO A 226 -2.93 16.34 -2.26
CA PRO A 226 -3.55 17.32 -3.16
C PRO A 226 -3.40 16.94 -4.64
N ASP A 227 -4.36 17.35 -5.49
CA ASP A 227 -4.32 17.22 -6.95
C ASP A 227 -4.49 18.61 -7.60
N PRO A 228 -3.47 19.18 -8.26
CA PRO A 228 -2.12 18.66 -8.51
C PRO A 228 -1.22 18.64 -7.27
N LEU A 229 -0.08 17.92 -7.36
CA LEU A 229 0.94 17.94 -6.31
C LEU A 229 1.65 19.30 -6.22
N PRO A 230 2.17 19.70 -5.05
CA PRO A 230 2.99 20.90 -4.92
C PRO A 230 4.21 20.83 -5.84
N ALA A 231 4.53 21.94 -6.51
CA ALA A 231 5.70 22.04 -7.37
C ALA A 231 6.99 22.30 -6.57
N ASP A 232 6.87 22.92 -5.39
CA ASP A 232 8.01 23.17 -4.50
C ASP A 232 8.45 21.87 -3.81
N ALA A 233 9.75 21.59 -3.86
CA ALA A 233 10.35 20.41 -3.24
C ALA A 233 10.21 20.45 -1.72
N VAL A 234 10.26 21.64 -1.11
CA VAL A 234 10.12 21.79 0.35
C VAL A 234 8.72 21.40 0.81
N ASP A 235 7.69 21.93 0.15
CA ASP A 235 6.31 21.60 0.49
C ASP A 235 5.95 20.14 0.19
N LEU A 236 6.51 19.59 -0.88
CA LEU A 236 6.36 18.17 -1.20
C LEU A 236 6.99 17.29 -0.12
N ALA A 237 8.19 17.62 0.34
CA ALA A 237 8.86 16.91 1.43
C ALA A 237 8.10 17.02 2.76
N ARG A 238 7.58 18.20 3.11
CA ARG A 238 6.72 18.41 4.29
C ARG A 238 5.49 17.50 4.26
N LEU A 239 4.77 17.51 3.14
CA LEU A 239 3.58 16.67 2.93
C LEU A 239 3.93 15.18 3.03
N SER A 240 5.04 14.78 2.42
CA SER A 240 5.50 13.39 2.40
C SER A 240 5.80 12.88 3.81
N LEU A 241 6.60 13.65 4.56
CA LEU A 241 7.00 13.32 5.92
C LEU A 241 5.80 13.25 6.87
N GLN A 242 4.86 14.19 6.77
CA GLN A 242 3.59 14.13 7.52
C GLN A 242 2.80 12.86 7.22
N ARG A 243 2.79 12.41 5.96
CA ARG A 243 2.02 11.23 5.56
C ARG A 243 2.56 9.92 6.11
N ILE A 244 3.88 9.81 6.25
CA ILE A 244 4.57 8.60 6.71
C ILE A 244 4.81 8.59 8.22
N ALA A 245 4.70 9.75 8.88
CA ALA A 245 4.76 9.81 10.34
C ALA A 245 3.64 8.97 10.96
N ALA A 246 4.01 8.14 11.93
CA ALA A 246 3.06 7.34 12.69
C ALA A 246 2.19 8.23 13.60
N ASP A 247 2.82 9.25 14.19
CA ASP A 247 2.19 10.08 15.22
C ASP A 247 1.58 11.36 14.63
N LEU A 248 0.40 11.73 15.13
CA LEU A 248 -0.33 12.94 14.70
C LEU A 248 0.29 14.24 15.23
N ASP A 249 1.04 14.16 16.33
CA ASP A 249 1.69 15.29 17.00
C ASP A 249 3.14 15.50 16.53
N ALA A 250 3.58 14.71 15.54
CA ALA A 250 4.90 14.83 14.94
C ALA A 250 5.12 16.23 14.35
N ARG A 251 6.25 16.85 14.71
CA ARG A 251 6.59 18.21 14.30
C ARG A 251 7.59 18.18 13.15
N ILE A 252 7.27 18.89 12.07
CA ILE A 252 8.21 19.13 10.98
C ILE A 252 9.17 20.26 11.38
N THR A 253 10.46 20.02 11.21
CA THR A 253 11.53 21.01 11.32
C THR A 253 12.17 21.24 9.95
N THR A 254 12.33 22.50 9.55
CA THR A 254 13.09 22.86 8.35
C THR A 254 14.48 23.29 8.80
N TYR A 255 15.50 22.48 8.51
CA TYR A 255 16.89 22.75 8.90
C TYR A 255 17.62 23.61 7.89
N GLN A 256 17.34 23.39 6.60
CA GLN A 256 17.97 24.11 5.50
C GLN A 256 16.95 24.33 4.38
N LEU A 257 16.84 25.58 3.93
CA LEU A 257 16.13 25.93 2.69
C LEU A 257 17.11 25.84 1.51
N PRO A 258 16.61 25.56 0.29
CA PRO A 258 17.48 25.49 -0.87
C PRO A 258 18.09 26.87 -1.15
N HIS A 259 19.42 26.95 -1.22
CA HIS A 259 20.14 28.19 -1.51
C HIS A 259 21.44 27.90 -2.26
N VAL A 260 21.87 28.84 -3.09
CA VAL A 260 23.10 28.74 -3.87
C VAL A 260 24.07 29.79 -3.35
N GLU A 261 25.22 29.34 -2.85
CA GLU A 261 26.29 30.25 -2.43
C GLU A 261 27.38 30.28 -3.50
N ILE A 262 27.83 31.49 -3.83
CA ILE A 262 28.96 31.71 -4.72
C ILE A 262 30.14 32.07 -3.81
N LEU A 263 31.12 31.18 -3.73
CA LEU A 263 32.34 31.41 -2.95
C LEU A 263 33.18 32.51 -3.61
N ASP A 264 34.02 33.18 -2.82
CA ASP A 264 35.00 34.18 -3.29
C ASP A 264 35.99 33.60 -4.32
N SER A 265 36.12 32.27 -4.37
CA SER A 265 36.90 31.51 -5.36
C SER A 265 36.19 31.34 -6.72
N GLY A 266 34.97 31.85 -6.88
CA GLY A 266 34.13 31.70 -8.06
C GLY A 266 33.43 30.34 -8.18
N LYS A 267 33.59 29.44 -7.20
CA LYS A 267 32.90 28.15 -7.15
C LYS A 267 31.46 28.32 -6.65
N VAL A 268 30.51 27.76 -7.39
CA VAL A 268 29.08 27.77 -7.05
C VAL A 268 28.76 26.49 -6.27
N VAL A 269 28.34 26.63 -5.00
CA VAL A 269 27.92 25.51 -4.15
C VAL A 269 26.41 25.56 -3.99
N ASP A 270 25.74 24.51 -4.45
CA ASP A 270 24.30 24.34 -4.28
C ASP A 270 24.02 23.63 -2.95
N TYR A 271 23.24 24.29 -2.08
CA TYR A 271 22.83 23.73 -0.81
C TYR A 271 21.40 23.18 -0.92
N PRO A 272 21.22 21.86 -0.84
CA PRO A 272 19.92 21.24 -0.98
C PRO A 272 19.00 21.57 0.21
N HIS A 273 17.69 21.40 0.04
CA HIS A 273 16.76 21.48 1.17
C HIS A 273 16.98 20.31 2.14
N ILE A 274 16.78 20.55 3.44
CA ILE A 274 16.83 19.53 4.50
C ILE A 274 15.63 19.74 5.42
N ILE A 275 14.73 18.76 5.45
CA ILE A 275 13.50 18.81 6.23
C ILE A 275 13.41 17.53 7.05
N GLY A 276 13.24 17.67 8.36
CA GLY A 276 13.05 16.55 9.26
C GLY A 276 11.65 16.52 9.86
N ILE A 277 11.29 15.36 10.41
CA ILE A 277 10.12 15.19 11.25
C ILE A 277 10.48 14.31 12.45
N GLN A 278 9.98 14.72 13.61
CA GLN A 278 10.15 13.98 14.85
C GLN A 278 8.94 14.18 15.77
N SER A 279 8.47 13.09 16.39
CA SER A 279 7.44 13.14 17.43
C SER A 279 8.02 13.34 18.84
N PRO A 280 7.23 13.87 19.79
CA PRO A 280 7.65 13.99 21.18
C PRO A 280 8.04 12.64 21.80
N ASP A 281 7.37 11.57 21.41
CA ASP A 281 7.64 10.21 21.90
C ASP A 281 8.98 9.71 21.34
N GLN A 282 9.24 9.92 20.05
CA GLN A 282 10.55 9.63 19.44
C GLN A 282 11.69 10.40 20.10
N ARG A 283 11.45 11.66 20.48
CA ARG A 283 12.43 12.49 21.21
C ARG A 283 12.70 11.93 22.60
N SER A 284 11.66 11.50 23.31
CA SER A 284 11.79 10.86 24.63
C SER A 284 12.54 9.52 24.51
N LEU A 285 12.23 8.71 23.50
CA LEU A 285 12.89 7.43 23.22
C LEU A 285 14.38 7.63 22.94
N LEU A 286 14.72 8.66 22.14
CA LEU A 286 16.11 9.02 21.87
C LEU A 286 16.84 9.52 23.12
N ALA A 287 16.16 10.27 23.99
CA ALA A 287 16.75 10.74 25.25
C ALA A 287 17.04 9.60 26.25
N CYS A 288 16.24 8.53 26.21
CA CYS A 288 16.43 7.33 27.04
C CYS A 288 17.41 6.32 26.44
N HIS A 289 17.86 6.51 25.21
CA HIS A 289 18.74 5.55 24.53
C HIS A 289 20.15 5.54 25.13
N ASN A 290 20.80 4.37 25.15
CA ASN A 290 22.16 4.22 25.69
C ASN A 290 23.17 4.95 24.78
N PRO A 291 23.95 5.93 25.28
CA PRO A 291 24.90 6.67 24.48
C PRO A 291 26.06 5.82 23.91
N GLU A 292 26.34 4.66 24.50
CA GLU A 292 27.39 3.75 24.03
C GLU A 292 27.01 3.03 22.73
N ARG A 293 25.71 2.94 22.42
CA ARG A 293 25.22 2.24 21.22
C ARG A 293 25.10 3.22 20.05
N PRO A 294 25.58 2.84 18.85
CA PRO A 294 25.49 3.70 17.69
C PRO A 294 24.07 3.82 17.16
N VAL A 295 23.78 4.96 16.54
CA VAL A 295 22.56 5.18 15.77
C VAL A 295 22.91 5.22 14.29
N PHE A 296 22.04 4.65 13.47
CA PHE A 296 22.23 4.49 12.04
C PHE A 296 21.37 5.46 11.27
N VAL A 297 21.97 6.17 10.32
CA VAL A 297 21.26 6.92 9.28
C VAL A 297 21.15 6.03 8.06
N GLU A 298 19.92 5.64 7.72
CA GLU A 298 19.64 4.66 6.68
C GLU A 298 18.77 5.24 5.57
N GLY A 299 19.03 4.81 4.35
CA GLY A 299 18.33 5.25 3.15
C GLY A 299 19.26 5.24 1.93
N PRO A 300 18.84 5.83 0.80
CA PRO A 300 17.53 6.44 0.57
C PRO A 300 16.40 5.41 0.41
N PHE A 301 15.27 5.61 1.09
CA PHE A 301 14.06 4.81 0.90
C PHE A 301 13.09 5.49 -0.07
N PRO A 302 12.58 4.78 -1.10
CA PRO A 302 11.66 5.37 -2.05
C PRO A 302 10.24 5.49 -1.46
N LEU A 303 9.63 6.64 -1.65
CA LEU A 303 8.24 6.94 -1.32
C LEU A 303 7.54 7.47 -2.58
N TRP A 304 6.49 6.78 -3.00
CA TRP A 304 5.69 7.17 -4.15
C TRP A 304 4.52 8.04 -3.72
N LEU A 305 4.53 9.31 -4.13
CA LEU A 305 3.38 10.20 -4.08
C LEU A 305 2.78 10.31 -5.48
N LYS A 306 1.68 9.59 -5.71
CA LYS A 306 1.02 9.48 -7.02
C LYS A 306 2.01 9.02 -8.11
N LYS A 307 2.51 9.96 -8.93
CA LYS A 307 3.43 9.71 -10.05
C LYS A 307 4.86 10.14 -9.73
N THR A 308 5.09 10.78 -8.60
CA THR A 308 6.39 11.32 -8.21
C THR A 308 7.03 10.40 -7.17
N CYS A 309 8.26 9.97 -7.43
CA CYS A 309 9.07 9.25 -6.46
C CYS A 309 9.92 10.26 -5.68
N VAL A 310 9.88 10.17 -4.36
CA VAL A 310 10.74 10.95 -3.46
C VAL A 310 11.43 10.05 -2.48
N TYR A 311 12.52 10.53 -1.89
CA TYR A 311 13.36 9.70 -1.04
C TYR A 311 13.44 10.28 0.36
N TYR A 312 13.38 9.40 1.35
CA TYR A 312 13.56 9.75 2.74
C TYR A 312 14.67 8.92 3.38
N TYR A 313 15.17 9.44 4.49
CA TYR A 313 16.18 8.86 5.34
C TYR A 313 15.60 8.67 6.74
N VAL A 314 16.06 7.63 7.41
CA VAL A 314 15.58 7.25 8.74
C VAL A 314 16.77 7.22 9.69
N LEU A 315 16.59 7.82 10.87
CA LEU A 315 17.51 7.66 11.99
C LEU A 315 16.97 6.52 12.87
N ARG A 316 17.69 5.40 12.92
CA ARG A 316 17.26 4.20 13.66
C ARG A 316 18.37 3.63 14.54
N ALA A 317 18.01 3.05 15.67
CA ALA A 317 18.94 2.23 16.46
C ALA A 317 18.84 0.76 16.07
N GLU A 318 19.84 -0.02 16.48
CA GLU A 318 19.77 -1.47 16.44
C GLU A 318 18.71 -2.00 17.40
N LEU A 319 18.08 -3.10 17.02
CA LEU A 319 17.06 -3.75 17.83
C LEU A 319 17.69 -4.27 19.14
N LEU A 320 17.05 -3.98 20.26
CA LEU A 320 17.48 -4.50 21.55
C LEU A 320 17.23 -6.03 21.60
N PRO A 321 18.19 -6.83 22.10
CA PRO A 321 17.95 -8.23 22.44
C PRO A 321 16.72 -8.35 23.35
N LEU A 322 15.93 -9.43 23.17
CA LEU A 322 14.66 -9.63 23.88
C LEU A 322 14.82 -9.50 25.40
N GLU A 323 15.95 -9.92 25.94
CA GLU A 323 16.27 -9.89 27.37
C GLU A 323 16.43 -8.47 27.94
N GLU A 324 16.77 -7.49 27.09
CA GLU A 324 16.97 -6.10 27.49
C GLU A 324 15.74 -5.22 27.21
N ARG A 325 14.72 -5.76 26.53
CA ARG A 325 13.48 -5.05 26.29
C ARG A 325 12.74 -4.91 27.62
N LYS A 326 12.73 -3.68 28.13
CA LYS A 326 11.84 -3.32 29.22
C LYS A 326 10.43 -3.31 28.65
N GLU A 327 9.67 -4.37 28.89
CA GLU A 327 8.23 -4.31 28.72
C GLU A 327 7.70 -3.23 29.64
N GLU A 328 6.98 -2.25 29.07
CA GLU A 328 6.25 -1.29 29.88
C GLU A 328 5.16 -2.07 30.61
N VAL A 329 5.37 -2.30 31.90
CA VAL A 329 4.35 -2.90 32.76
C VAL A 329 3.20 -1.90 32.85
N ILE A 330 2.16 -2.14 32.04
CA ILE A 330 0.92 -1.37 32.08
C ILE A 330 0.27 -1.68 33.42
N ASP A 331 0.23 -0.70 34.31
CA ASP A 331 -0.48 -0.84 35.58
C ASP A 331 -1.98 -1.10 35.31
N PRO A 332 -2.51 -2.30 35.65
CA PRO A 332 -3.90 -2.64 35.37
C PRO A 332 -4.88 -1.74 36.14
N GLU A 333 -4.46 -1.14 37.25
CA GLU A 333 -5.29 -0.28 38.10
C GLU A 333 -5.29 1.19 37.68
N ARG A 334 -4.46 1.58 36.70
CA ARG A 334 -4.30 2.99 36.29
C ARG A 334 -5.56 3.59 35.64
N ASN A 335 -6.53 2.78 35.23
CA ASN A 335 -7.83 3.28 34.77
C ASN A 335 -9.01 2.39 35.19
N PHE A 336 -9.79 2.86 36.17
CA PHE A 336 -10.91 2.11 36.76
C PHE A 336 -12.09 1.89 35.80
N TYR A 337 -12.28 2.78 34.83
CA TYR A 337 -13.42 2.72 33.90
C TYR A 337 -13.10 1.96 32.60
N TYR A 338 -11.82 1.87 32.23
CA TYR A 338 -11.36 1.20 31.02
C TYR A 338 -10.13 0.36 31.37
N PRO A 339 -10.30 -0.95 31.62
CA PRO A 339 -9.16 -1.83 31.89
C PRO A 339 -8.23 -1.79 30.67
N MET A 340 -7.00 -1.32 30.89
CA MET A 340 -5.99 -1.22 29.82
C MET A 340 -5.40 -2.57 29.45
N GLN A 341 -5.63 -3.57 30.28
CA GLN A 341 -5.34 -4.97 30.03
C GLN A 341 -6.67 -5.74 30.09
N LEU A 342 -7.02 -6.37 28.98
CA LEU A 342 -8.22 -7.20 28.82
C LEU A 342 -7.75 -8.65 28.69
N ASP A 343 -7.64 -9.34 29.82
CA ASP A 343 -7.42 -10.79 29.84
C ASP A 343 -8.76 -11.47 29.52
N ILE A 344 -9.11 -11.50 28.23
CA ILE A 344 -10.29 -12.23 27.78
C ILE A 344 -9.89 -13.69 27.60
N ASP A 345 -10.15 -14.50 28.62
CA ASP A 345 -10.14 -15.97 28.52
C ASP A 345 -11.31 -16.41 27.63
N LEU A 346 -11.20 -16.16 26.33
CA LEU A 346 -11.98 -16.92 25.36
C LEU A 346 -11.37 -18.31 25.37
N GLU A 347 -12.09 -19.29 25.92
CA GLU A 347 -11.82 -20.72 25.76
C GLU A 347 -11.81 -21.03 24.25
N ARG A 348 -10.68 -20.74 23.60
CA ARG A 348 -10.41 -21.11 22.21
C ARG A 348 -10.08 -22.59 22.20
N ASP A 349 -10.79 -23.34 21.36
CA ASP A 349 -10.56 -24.77 21.19
C ASP A 349 -9.09 -25.00 20.78
N GLU A 350 -8.46 -26.04 21.33
CA GLU A 350 -7.07 -26.47 21.06
C GLU A 350 -6.78 -26.79 19.57
N TRP A 351 -7.76 -26.59 18.69
CA TRP A 351 -7.73 -26.88 17.26
C TRP A 351 -7.79 -25.61 16.39
N GLU A 352 -7.93 -24.43 17.00
CA GLU A 352 -7.86 -23.12 16.31
C GLU A 352 -6.43 -22.57 16.36
N ASP A 353 -5.47 -23.28 15.76
CA ASP A 353 -4.13 -22.74 15.46
C ASP A 353 -4.25 -21.74 14.30
N GLU A 354 -4.75 -20.54 14.58
CA GLU A 354 -4.70 -19.38 13.67
C GLU A 354 -3.45 -18.51 13.93
N GLU A 355 -2.38 -19.07 14.51
CA GLU A 355 -1.08 -18.42 14.48
C GLU A 355 -0.57 -18.52 13.04
N PHE A 356 -0.97 -17.54 12.21
CA PHE A 356 -0.37 -17.35 10.91
C PHE A 356 1.14 -17.26 11.12
N ASP A 357 1.92 -18.09 10.41
CA ASP A 357 3.38 -17.94 10.30
C ASP A 357 3.68 -16.59 9.64
N ILE A 358 3.61 -15.52 10.41
CA ILE A 358 4.06 -14.19 10.01
C ILE A 358 5.50 -14.12 10.51
N ASP A 359 6.45 -14.07 9.59
CA ASP A 359 7.81 -13.65 9.92
C ASP A 359 7.72 -12.18 10.40
N GLU A 360 7.56 -11.98 11.71
CA GLU A 360 7.60 -10.66 12.31
C GLU A 360 9.02 -10.12 12.17
N VAL A 361 9.24 -9.32 11.12
CA VAL A 361 10.49 -8.59 10.95
C VAL A 361 10.50 -7.47 11.99
N GLU A 362 11.09 -7.76 13.14
CA GLU A 362 11.31 -6.77 14.17
C GLU A 362 12.42 -5.81 13.73
N GLU A 363 12.05 -4.55 13.49
CA GLU A 363 13.00 -3.48 13.23
C GLU A 363 13.32 -2.71 14.52
N GLY A 364 14.53 -2.16 14.62
CA GLY A 364 14.93 -1.32 15.74
C GLY A 364 14.16 0.01 15.78
N PRO A 365 14.19 0.73 16.91
CA PRO A 365 13.39 1.93 17.10
C PRO A 365 13.82 3.06 16.14
N VAL A 366 12.82 3.71 15.55
CA VAL A 366 12.99 4.87 14.65
C VAL A 366 12.85 6.15 15.45
N PHE A 367 13.88 7.00 15.43
CA PHE A 367 13.94 8.23 16.22
C PHE A 367 13.57 9.50 15.44
N ALA A 368 13.80 9.52 14.14
CA ALA A 368 13.50 10.67 13.29
C ALA A 368 13.53 10.26 11.81
N MET A 369 12.85 11.03 10.97
CA MET A 369 12.92 10.88 9.52
C MET A 369 13.29 12.21 8.87
N CYS A 370 13.94 12.16 7.71
CA CYS A 370 14.36 13.33 6.95
C CYS A 370 14.20 13.14 5.45
N MET A 371 13.90 14.22 4.75
CA MET A 371 13.98 14.32 3.30
C MET A 371 14.97 15.42 2.95
N ALA A 372 15.92 15.08 2.08
CA ALA A 372 16.96 15.99 1.61
C ALA A 372 17.03 15.99 0.09
N GLY A 373 17.38 17.14 -0.48
CA GLY A 373 17.54 17.29 -1.93
C GLY A 373 18.76 16.54 -2.49
N ALA A 374 19.77 16.28 -1.66
CA ALA A 374 20.94 15.47 -2.00
C ALA A 374 21.16 14.39 -0.95
N GLY A 375 21.59 13.22 -1.40
CA GLY A 375 21.76 12.04 -0.55
C GLY A 375 23.13 11.86 0.08
N ASP A 376 23.94 12.91 0.11
CA ASP A 376 25.34 12.82 0.51
C ASP A 376 25.50 12.77 2.03
N GLN A 377 26.56 12.10 2.48
CA GLN A 377 26.91 12.01 3.90
C GLN A 377 27.08 13.41 4.52
N ALA A 378 27.63 14.38 3.78
CA ALA A 378 27.81 15.75 4.26
C ALA A 378 26.46 16.45 4.53
N THR A 379 25.48 16.28 3.64
CA THR A 379 24.14 16.86 3.79
C THR A 379 23.40 16.23 4.96
N LEU A 380 23.48 14.91 5.10
CA LEU A 380 22.85 14.20 6.22
C LEU A 380 23.56 14.49 7.55
N ALA A 381 24.86 14.74 7.56
CA ALA A 381 25.57 15.18 8.76
C ALA A 381 25.03 16.54 9.25
N LYS A 382 24.71 17.47 8.35
CA LYS A 382 24.06 18.74 8.72
C LYS A 382 22.69 18.52 9.34
N TRP A 383 21.91 17.54 8.83
CA TRP A 383 20.65 17.15 9.46
C TRP A 383 20.86 16.69 10.91
N ILE A 384 21.86 15.84 11.16
CA ILE A 384 22.18 15.37 12.52
C ILE A 384 22.60 16.51 13.44
N VAL A 385 23.41 17.45 12.95
CA VAL A 385 23.79 18.67 13.71
C VAL A 385 22.55 19.51 14.05
N GLY A 386 21.62 19.70 13.10
CA GLY A 386 20.36 20.38 13.40
C GLY A 386 19.49 19.62 14.41
N LEU A 387 19.47 18.28 14.33
CA LEU A 387 18.71 17.45 15.26
C LEU A 387 19.26 17.48 16.69
N GLN A 388 20.58 17.74 16.85
CA GLN A 388 21.23 17.90 18.16
C GLN A 388 20.70 19.10 18.95
N GLU A 389 20.24 20.17 18.30
CA GLU A 389 19.64 21.33 18.98
C GLU A 389 18.42 20.92 19.82
N THR A 390 17.64 19.99 19.30
CA THR A 390 16.50 19.40 20.02
C THR A 390 16.90 18.22 20.90
N ASN A 391 17.92 17.46 20.51
CA ASN A 391 18.30 16.20 21.13
C ASN A 391 19.79 16.20 21.49
N PRO A 392 20.17 16.74 22.66
CA PRO A 392 21.59 16.91 23.02
C PRO A 392 22.33 15.58 23.19
N VAL A 393 21.61 14.48 23.46
CA VAL A 393 22.18 13.13 23.61
C VAL A 393 22.93 12.68 22.36
N LEU A 394 22.50 13.11 21.17
CA LEU A 394 23.15 12.79 19.90
C LEU A 394 24.60 13.30 19.79
N SER A 395 25.02 14.25 20.64
CA SER A 395 26.42 14.72 20.67
C SER A 395 27.38 13.71 21.29
N GLN A 396 26.87 12.82 22.15
CA GLN A 396 27.66 11.81 22.87
C GLN A 396 27.62 10.45 22.18
N MET A 397 26.86 10.33 21.10
CA MET A 397 26.54 9.08 20.43
C MET A 397 27.28 8.92 19.11
N PRO A 398 27.81 7.73 18.80
CA PRO A 398 28.34 7.45 17.48
C PRO A 398 27.21 7.36 16.45
N VAL A 399 27.24 8.21 15.43
CA VAL A 399 26.30 8.17 14.30
C VAL A 399 26.98 7.53 13.10
N VAL A 400 26.39 6.45 12.58
CA VAL A 400 26.94 5.67 11.46
C VAL A 400 26.02 5.82 10.25
N PHE A 401 26.58 6.21 9.11
CA PHE A 401 25.84 6.37 7.87
C PHE A 401 25.84 5.07 7.07
N ARG A 402 24.67 4.44 6.92
CA ARG A 402 24.44 3.26 6.06
C ARG A 402 23.68 3.69 4.81
N LEU A 403 24.37 4.43 3.95
CA LEU A 403 23.80 4.94 2.72
C LEU A 403 23.95 3.89 1.61
N THR A 404 22.83 3.50 1.02
CA THR A 404 22.84 2.75 -0.23
C THR A 404 23.04 3.72 -1.39
N PRO A 405 23.76 3.33 -2.48
CA PRO A 405 23.94 4.20 -3.62
C PRO A 405 22.57 4.56 -4.20
N GLY A 406 22.19 5.83 -4.03
CA GLY A 406 20.89 6.35 -4.41
C GLY A 406 20.72 6.44 -5.92
N PRO A 407 19.47 6.50 -6.41
CA PRO A 407 19.17 6.78 -7.80
C PRO A 407 19.75 8.13 -8.24
N ARG A 408 19.99 8.28 -9.55
CA ARG A 408 20.64 9.46 -10.16
C ARG A 408 20.03 10.80 -9.76
N GLU A 409 18.76 10.81 -9.37
CA GLU A 409 18.00 11.98 -8.92
C GLU A 409 18.55 12.62 -7.63
N LEU A 410 19.24 11.84 -6.78
CA LEU A 410 19.85 12.30 -5.53
C LEU A 410 21.34 12.65 -5.65
N LYS A 411 21.93 12.42 -6.83
CA LYS A 411 23.34 12.72 -7.12
C LYS A 411 23.44 14.16 -7.64
N SER A 412 23.59 15.12 -6.74
CA SER A 412 23.97 16.49 -7.12
C SER A 412 25.49 16.67 -7.01
N GLY A 413 26.15 16.95 -8.14
CA GLY A 413 27.36 17.77 -8.18
C GLY A 413 28.73 17.06 -8.15
N THR A 414 29.04 16.24 -7.14
CA THR A 414 30.44 15.83 -6.90
C THR A 414 30.93 14.65 -7.74
N ASP A 415 30.09 13.64 -8.00
CA ASP A 415 30.48 12.46 -8.79
C ASP A 415 30.75 12.76 -10.27
N LEU A 416 30.21 13.87 -10.80
CA LEU A 416 30.40 14.23 -12.20
C LEU A 416 31.76 14.87 -12.44
N GLU A 417 32.30 15.59 -11.46
CA GLU A 417 33.65 16.15 -11.53
C GLU A 417 34.70 15.06 -11.30
N GLU A 418 34.54 14.20 -10.28
CA GLU A 418 35.49 13.11 -10.00
C GLU A 418 35.58 12.08 -11.14
N ASN A 419 34.46 11.69 -11.76
CA ASN A 419 34.50 10.82 -12.94
C ASN A 419 35.16 11.50 -14.15
N SER A 420 34.96 12.81 -14.31
CA SER A 420 35.56 13.55 -15.43
C SER A 420 37.07 13.74 -15.25
N GLU A 421 37.53 13.90 -14.01
CA GLU A 421 38.94 13.98 -13.64
C GLU A 421 39.63 12.62 -13.72
N GLU A 422 38.96 11.52 -13.33
CA GLU A 422 39.48 10.16 -13.50
C GLU A 422 39.52 9.71 -14.97
N GLU A 423 38.51 10.06 -15.79
CA GLU A 423 38.51 9.77 -17.23
C GLU A 423 39.57 10.58 -17.98
N THR A 424 39.79 11.84 -17.61
CA THR A 424 40.86 12.66 -18.20
C THR A 424 42.26 12.22 -17.75
N ALA A 425 42.43 11.79 -16.49
CA ALA A 425 43.68 11.22 -16.00
C ALA A 425 44.02 9.87 -16.70
N ARG A 426 43.03 8.99 -16.89
CA ARG A 426 43.20 7.74 -17.67
C ARG A 426 43.48 7.99 -19.15
N SER A 427 42.88 9.02 -19.75
CA SER A 427 43.14 9.37 -21.15
C SER A 427 44.54 9.97 -21.35
N GLN A 428 45.06 10.68 -20.35
CA GLN A 428 46.41 11.26 -20.39
C GLN A 428 47.51 10.23 -20.08
N SER A 429 47.25 9.19 -19.28
CA SER A 429 48.20 8.11 -19.06
C SER A 429 48.37 7.22 -20.28
N VAL A 430 47.27 6.91 -21.00
CA VAL A 430 47.31 6.09 -22.23
C VAL A 430 48.05 6.79 -23.37
N ASN A 431 48.00 8.12 -23.45
CA ASN A 431 48.72 8.89 -24.47
C ASN A 431 50.21 9.13 -24.16
N ARG A 432 50.70 8.78 -22.96
CA ARG A 432 52.13 8.88 -22.60
C ARG A 432 52.90 7.57 -22.79
N GLU A 433 52.20 6.46 -23.04
CA GLU A 433 52.78 5.13 -23.28
C GLU A 433 52.69 4.68 -24.75
N ALA A 434 52.29 5.57 -25.66
CA ALA A 434 52.22 5.32 -27.11
C ALA A 434 53.37 5.98 -27.89
#